data_AF-A0A942DCE5-F1
#
_entry.id   AF-A0A942DCE5-F1
#
_cell.length_a   1.000
_cell.length_b   1.000
_cell.length_c   1.000
_cell.angle_alpha   90.00
_cell.angle_beta   90.00
_cell.angle_gamma   90.00
#
_symmetry.space_group_name_H-M   'P 1'
#
loop_
_entity.id
_entity.type
_entity.pdbx_description
1 polymer ?
#
loop_
_entity_poly.entity_id
_entity_poly.type
_entity_poly.pdbx_seq_one_letter_code
_entity_poly.pdbx_strand_id
1 'polypeptide(L)'
;MQEDPRHEVAIKELRHILEDNARTMPEAGEFFYYLGLGEVNRVMPYQDPNWPGFGLRGDHFCKRMFILKNSFDAIITILHKIKWLTSQWQASILPEDDWQAYIETDIHAFHVEMRSLFDSIAKSLNSAGEKSDQLSDSFHTLRNKAKNKPTQVQTLLGKELTDLIASADWFDESRDFRDDLTHFEKDVEVGYATFPSGIKVVFRTVVGREPRPVYAGPQMFKLNDDWILFEPYAGYYFGRFWYLLNQVCKLAGERLSLQKSGFSWVPTRLKSSLDMIGQSLAVMENAERCNS
;
A
#
# COMPACT_ATOMS: atom_id res chain seq x y z
N MET A 1 -12.36 -16.85 18.82
CA MET A 1 -11.34 -15.78 18.89
C MET A 1 -12.03 -14.54 18.31
N GLN A 2 -12.12 -13.42 19.02
CA GLN A 2 -12.74 -12.22 18.45
C GLN A 2 -11.84 -11.69 17.33
N GLU A 3 -12.35 -11.64 16.10
CA GLU A 3 -11.66 -11.01 14.99
C GLU A 3 -11.45 -9.53 15.30
N ASP A 4 -10.24 -9.07 15.03
CA ASP A 4 -9.90 -7.67 15.17
C ASP A 4 -10.63 -6.87 14.07
N PRO A 5 -11.56 -5.95 14.43
CA PRO A 5 -12.36 -5.19 13.47
C PRO A 5 -11.50 -4.37 12.49
N ARG A 6 -10.21 -4.18 12.77
CA ARG A 6 -9.25 -3.53 11.88
C ARG A 6 -8.95 -4.33 10.61
N HIS A 7 -9.05 -5.67 10.66
CA HIS A 7 -8.83 -6.52 9.49
C HIS A 7 -10.01 -6.46 8.52
N GLU A 8 -11.23 -6.32 9.03
CA GLU A 8 -12.43 -6.18 8.20
C GLU A 8 -12.35 -4.95 7.29
N VAL A 9 -11.80 -3.83 7.77
CA VAL A 9 -11.62 -2.61 6.95
C VAL A 9 -10.70 -2.88 5.76
N ALA A 10 -9.58 -3.57 5.97
CA ALA A 10 -8.64 -3.89 4.88
C ALA A 10 -9.31 -4.74 3.81
N ILE A 11 -10.00 -5.79 4.25
CA ILE A 11 -10.65 -6.76 3.37
C ILE A 11 -11.81 -6.10 2.63
N LYS A 12 -12.62 -5.29 3.32
CA LYS A 12 -13.72 -4.53 2.71
C LYS A 12 -13.23 -3.58 1.64
N GLU A 13 -12.15 -2.86 1.89
CA GLU A 13 -11.56 -1.93 0.92
C GLU A 13 -10.97 -2.68 -0.28
N LEU A 14 -10.29 -3.81 -0.06
CA LEU A 14 -9.84 -4.68 -1.16
C LEU A 14 -11.00 -5.18 -2.02
N ARG A 15 -12.10 -5.65 -1.39
CA ARG A 15 -13.31 -6.05 -2.11
C ARG A 15 -13.89 -4.91 -2.91
N HIS A 16 -13.94 -3.71 -2.33
CA HIS A 16 -14.44 -2.54 -3.03
C HIS A 16 -13.61 -2.19 -4.26
N ILE A 17 -12.27 -2.24 -4.15
CA ILE A 17 -11.37 -2.04 -5.30
C ILE A 17 -11.59 -3.10 -6.38
N LEU A 18 -11.75 -4.37 -5.97
CA LEU A 18 -11.99 -5.49 -6.88
C LEU A 18 -13.30 -5.29 -7.65
N GLU A 19 -14.36 -4.92 -6.96
CA GLU A 19 -15.67 -4.61 -7.54
C GLU A 19 -15.60 -3.41 -8.49
N ASP A 20 -14.88 -2.35 -8.10
CA ASP A 20 -14.80 -1.12 -8.86
C ASP A 20 -13.93 -1.27 -10.13
N ASN A 21 -12.85 -2.05 -10.04
CA ASN A 21 -12.01 -2.39 -11.19
C ASN A 21 -12.72 -3.34 -12.18
N ALA A 22 -13.82 -3.99 -11.80
CA ALA A 22 -14.66 -4.73 -12.74
C ALA A 22 -15.50 -3.81 -13.63
N ARG A 23 -15.59 -2.50 -13.30
CA ARG A 23 -16.39 -1.51 -14.02
C ARG A 23 -15.53 -0.76 -15.04
N THR A 24 -16.17 -0.23 -16.08
CA THR A 24 -15.50 0.54 -17.14
C THR A 24 -14.99 1.90 -16.64
N MET A 25 -15.61 2.46 -15.61
CA MET A 25 -15.16 3.64 -14.88
C MET A 25 -15.20 3.33 -13.38
N PRO A 26 -14.08 3.52 -12.65
CA PRO A 26 -14.07 3.41 -11.20
C PRO A 26 -15.01 4.47 -10.60
N GLU A 27 -16.02 4.06 -9.85
CA GLU A 27 -16.88 4.95 -9.05
C GLU A 27 -16.24 5.29 -7.71
N ALA A 28 -15.26 4.50 -7.26
CA ALA A 28 -14.65 4.56 -5.95
C ALA A 28 -13.12 4.52 -6.02
N GLY A 29 -12.52 5.71 -6.13
CA GLY A 29 -11.07 5.84 -6.14
C GLY A 29 -10.66 7.29 -6.13
N GLU A 30 -10.89 7.97 -5.00
CA GLU A 30 -10.47 9.36 -4.80
C GLU A 30 -9.01 9.56 -5.21
N PHE A 31 -8.15 8.60 -4.85
CA PHE A 31 -6.75 8.60 -5.28
C PHE A 31 -6.57 8.72 -6.79
N PHE A 32 -7.32 7.97 -7.60
CA PHE A 32 -7.18 8.02 -9.06
C PHE A 32 -7.65 9.32 -9.69
N TYR A 33 -8.64 9.98 -9.08
CA TYR A 33 -9.05 11.33 -9.47
C TYR A 33 -7.97 12.36 -9.12
N TYR A 34 -7.45 12.35 -7.89
CA TYR A 34 -6.42 13.33 -7.51
C TYR A 34 -5.06 13.05 -8.18
N LEU A 35 -4.81 11.81 -8.56
CA LEU A 35 -3.67 11.41 -9.39
C LEU A 35 -3.83 11.86 -10.85
N GLY A 36 -5.04 11.72 -11.41
CA GLY A 36 -5.39 12.29 -12.72
C GLY A 36 -5.16 13.80 -12.75
N LEU A 37 -5.53 14.53 -11.69
CA LEU A 37 -5.20 15.95 -11.54
C LEU A 37 -3.69 16.20 -11.49
N GLY A 38 -2.91 15.35 -10.82
CA GLY A 38 -1.45 15.45 -10.80
C GLY A 38 -0.82 15.32 -12.19
N GLU A 39 -1.29 14.36 -13.00
CA GLU A 39 -0.87 14.20 -14.40
C GLU A 39 -1.26 15.41 -15.24
N VAL A 40 -2.49 15.89 -15.09
CA VAL A 40 -2.99 17.08 -15.77
C VAL A 40 -2.19 18.33 -15.38
N ASN A 41 -1.91 18.54 -14.09
CA ASN A 41 -1.06 19.63 -13.60
C ASN A 41 0.38 19.52 -14.11
N ARG A 42 0.89 18.31 -14.40
CA ARG A 42 2.23 18.12 -14.98
C ARG A 42 2.27 18.50 -16.46
N VAL A 43 1.20 18.23 -17.20
CA VAL A 43 1.08 18.54 -18.63
C VAL A 43 0.66 20.00 -18.85
N MET A 44 -0.11 20.58 -17.93
CA MET A 44 -0.64 21.95 -18.01
C MET A 44 -0.24 22.89 -16.87
N PRO A 45 1.01 22.92 -16.36
CA PRO A 45 1.37 23.84 -15.28
C PRO A 45 1.38 25.33 -15.71
N TYR A 46 1.25 25.61 -17.02
CA TYR A 46 1.42 26.95 -17.61
C TYR A 46 0.52 27.23 -18.82
N GLN A 47 -0.41 26.34 -19.20
CA GLN A 47 -1.11 26.46 -20.48
C GLN A 47 -2.45 27.20 -20.42
N ASP A 48 -3.06 27.32 -19.24
CA ASP A 48 -4.24 28.17 -19.06
C ASP A 48 -4.05 29.13 -17.88
N PRO A 49 -3.75 30.42 -18.14
CA PRO A 49 -3.67 31.45 -17.09
C PRO A 49 -5.03 31.73 -16.42
N ASN A 50 -6.13 31.21 -16.99
CA ASN A 50 -7.47 31.24 -16.39
C ASN A 50 -7.87 29.89 -15.80
N TRP A 51 -6.98 28.88 -15.81
CA TRP A 51 -7.18 27.71 -14.97
C TRP A 51 -7.38 28.28 -13.56
N PRO A 52 -8.47 27.94 -12.86
CA PRO A 52 -8.60 28.25 -11.44
C PRO A 52 -7.59 27.37 -10.69
N GLY A 53 -6.30 27.64 -10.93
CA GLY A 53 -5.18 26.85 -10.49
C GLY A 53 -5.22 26.87 -8.98
N PHE A 54 -5.12 25.69 -8.40
CA PHE A 54 -5.24 25.54 -6.97
C PHE A 54 -4.09 26.30 -6.32
N GLY A 55 -4.39 27.41 -5.62
CA GLY A 55 -3.35 28.29 -5.09
C GLY A 55 -2.22 27.50 -4.43
N LEU A 56 -0.96 27.87 -4.69
CA LEU A 56 0.33 27.22 -4.34
C LEU A 56 0.30 25.85 -3.62
N ARG A 57 -0.35 25.75 -2.45
CA ARG A 57 -0.53 24.50 -1.68
C ARG A 57 -1.19 23.37 -2.47
N GLY A 58 -2.25 23.67 -3.23
CA GLY A 58 -2.95 22.67 -4.03
C GLY A 58 -2.07 22.08 -5.12
N ASP A 59 -1.32 22.92 -5.83
CA ASP A 59 -0.35 22.49 -6.83
C ASP A 59 0.77 21.64 -6.24
N HIS A 60 1.32 22.03 -5.08
CA HIS A 60 2.33 21.24 -4.40
C HIS A 60 1.79 19.87 -3.96
N PHE A 61 0.56 19.82 -3.42
CA PHE A 61 -0.10 18.57 -3.07
C PHE A 61 -0.24 17.66 -4.31
N CYS A 62 -0.84 18.14 -5.40
CA CYS A 62 -1.03 17.38 -6.63
C CYS A 62 0.31 16.88 -7.22
N LYS A 63 1.36 17.71 -7.20
CA LYS A 63 2.71 17.32 -7.65
C LYS A 63 3.29 16.19 -6.80
N ARG A 64 3.08 16.21 -5.48
CA ARG A 64 3.55 15.14 -4.59
C ARG A 64 2.74 13.86 -4.78
N MET A 65 1.43 13.96 -5.02
CA MET A 65 0.58 12.83 -5.36
C MET A 65 1.00 12.17 -6.68
N PHE A 66 1.44 12.95 -7.67
CA PHE A 66 2.03 12.43 -8.90
C PHE A 66 3.33 11.66 -8.64
N ILE A 67 4.19 12.12 -7.73
CA ILE A 67 5.41 11.36 -7.39
C ILE A 67 5.06 10.05 -6.69
N LEU A 68 4.07 10.09 -5.78
CA LEU A 68 3.58 8.91 -5.06
C LEU A 68 3.09 7.82 -6.01
N LYS A 69 2.48 8.19 -7.15
CA LYS A 69 2.10 7.25 -8.21
C LYS A 69 3.23 6.33 -8.63
N ASN A 70 4.44 6.86 -8.84
CA ASN A 70 5.55 6.06 -9.35
C ASN A 70 5.93 4.94 -8.37
N SER A 71 5.94 5.24 -7.07
CA SER A 71 6.17 4.23 -6.02
C SER A 71 5.01 3.25 -5.91
N PHE A 72 3.78 3.72 -6.12
CA PHE A 72 2.60 2.85 -6.15
C PHE A 72 2.66 1.87 -7.34
N ASP A 73 3.05 2.36 -8.51
CA ASP A 73 3.28 1.54 -9.71
C ASP A 73 4.42 0.54 -9.50
N ALA A 74 5.43 0.87 -8.70
CA ALA A 74 6.50 -0.06 -8.34
C ALA A 74 5.96 -1.26 -7.56
N ILE A 75 5.11 -1.04 -6.56
CA ILE A 75 4.46 -2.14 -5.82
C ILE A 75 3.59 -2.99 -6.73
N ILE A 76 2.77 -2.39 -7.58
CA ILE A 76 1.95 -3.17 -8.54
C ILE A 76 2.85 -3.99 -9.46
N THR A 77 3.97 -3.42 -9.91
CA THR A 77 4.92 -4.11 -10.77
C THR A 77 5.57 -5.28 -10.05
N ILE A 78 5.95 -5.12 -8.78
CA ILE A 78 6.50 -6.19 -7.94
C ILE A 78 5.49 -7.34 -7.80
N LEU A 79 4.24 -7.05 -7.43
CA LEU A 79 3.19 -8.07 -7.29
C LEU A 79 2.96 -8.83 -8.61
N HIS A 80 2.89 -8.10 -9.72
CA HIS A 80 2.75 -8.70 -11.04
C HIS A 80 3.97 -9.55 -11.42
N LYS A 81 5.18 -9.07 -11.12
CA LYS A 81 6.44 -9.76 -11.42
C LYS A 81 6.56 -11.07 -10.64
N ILE A 82 6.22 -11.09 -9.35
CA ILE A 82 6.22 -12.30 -8.51
C ILE A 82 5.29 -13.37 -9.11
N LYS A 83 4.07 -12.98 -9.51
CA LYS A 83 3.12 -13.89 -10.19
C LYS A 83 3.70 -14.42 -11.50
N TRP A 84 4.27 -13.53 -12.32
CA TRP A 84 4.88 -13.91 -13.59
C TRP A 84 6.07 -14.87 -13.41
N LEU A 85 7.02 -14.55 -12.53
CA LEU A 85 8.16 -15.40 -12.21
C LEU A 85 7.73 -16.80 -11.75
N THR A 86 6.71 -16.87 -10.88
CA THR A 86 6.16 -18.13 -10.39
C THR A 86 5.61 -18.98 -11.54
N SER A 87 4.92 -18.37 -12.50
CA SER A 87 4.45 -19.09 -13.70
C SER A 87 5.58 -19.57 -14.61
N GLN A 88 6.68 -18.82 -14.73
CA GLN A 88 7.84 -19.23 -15.53
C GLN A 88 8.56 -20.42 -14.89
N TRP A 89 8.69 -20.41 -13.56
CA TRP A 89 9.25 -21.53 -12.81
C TRP A 89 8.39 -22.78 -12.91
N GLN A 90 7.06 -22.67 -12.74
CA GLN A 90 6.12 -23.77 -12.94
C GLN A 90 6.17 -24.37 -14.35
N ALA A 91 6.45 -23.54 -15.37
CA ALA A 91 6.63 -23.98 -16.75
C ALA A 91 8.02 -24.60 -17.02
N SER A 92 8.88 -24.75 -16.00
CA SER A 92 10.27 -25.20 -16.12
C SER A 92 11.13 -24.33 -17.06
N ILE A 93 10.74 -23.07 -17.25
CA ILE A 93 11.49 -22.08 -18.05
C ILE A 93 12.55 -21.41 -17.19
N LEU A 94 12.24 -21.18 -15.91
CA LEU A 94 13.11 -20.53 -14.93
C LEU A 94 13.60 -21.58 -13.91
N PRO A 95 14.92 -21.73 -13.71
CA PRO A 95 15.46 -22.57 -12.64
C PRO A 95 14.96 -22.15 -11.25
N GLU A 96 14.86 -23.10 -10.32
CA GLU A 96 14.36 -22.82 -8.97
C GLU A 96 15.25 -21.83 -8.21
N ASP A 97 16.57 -21.98 -8.28
CA ASP A 97 17.52 -21.08 -7.61
C ASP A 97 17.37 -19.62 -8.10
N ASP A 98 17.20 -19.43 -9.42
CA ASP A 98 16.97 -18.11 -10.01
C ASP A 98 15.61 -17.53 -9.58
N TRP A 99 14.56 -18.38 -9.56
CA TRP A 99 13.25 -17.98 -9.09
C TRP A 99 13.30 -17.52 -7.63
N GLN A 100 13.90 -18.31 -6.74
CA GLN A 100 14.04 -17.96 -5.31
C GLN A 100 14.75 -16.62 -5.15
N ALA A 101 15.91 -16.43 -5.79
CA ALA A 101 16.68 -15.20 -5.71
C ALA A 101 15.92 -13.96 -6.20
N TYR A 102 15.16 -14.09 -7.30
CA TYR A 102 14.34 -12.98 -7.81
C TYR A 102 13.16 -12.65 -6.90
N ILE A 103 12.47 -13.67 -6.38
CA ILE A 103 11.35 -13.47 -5.46
C ILE A 103 11.82 -12.84 -4.16
N GLU A 104 12.94 -13.30 -3.60
CA GLU A 104 13.55 -12.74 -2.40
C GLU A 104 13.82 -11.25 -2.56
N THR A 105 14.50 -10.89 -3.67
CA THR A 105 14.76 -9.48 -4.02
C THR A 105 13.48 -8.66 -4.14
N ASP A 106 12.44 -9.23 -4.76
CA ASP A 106 11.15 -8.55 -4.95
C ASP A 106 10.38 -8.38 -3.63
N ILE A 107 10.48 -9.32 -2.69
CA ILE A 107 9.90 -9.18 -1.34
C ILE A 107 10.63 -8.09 -0.55
N HIS A 108 11.96 -8.03 -0.62
CA HIS A 108 12.73 -6.92 -0.05
C HIS A 108 12.29 -5.57 -0.64
N ALA A 109 12.22 -5.49 -1.97
CA ALA A 109 11.78 -4.28 -2.67
C ALA A 109 10.35 -3.86 -2.29
N PHE A 110 9.43 -4.81 -2.13
CA PHE A 110 8.06 -4.54 -1.70
C PHE A 110 8.02 -3.74 -0.38
N HIS A 111 8.77 -4.18 0.63
CA HIS A 111 8.79 -3.53 1.94
C HIS A 111 9.45 -2.14 1.90
N VAL A 112 10.51 -1.98 1.08
CA VAL A 112 11.17 -0.69 0.87
C VAL A 112 10.24 0.31 0.18
N GLU A 113 9.53 -0.11 -0.86
CA GLU A 113 8.59 0.75 -1.59
C GLU A 113 7.37 1.12 -0.73
N MET A 114 6.81 0.15 0.01
CA MET A 114 5.71 0.41 0.95
C MET A 114 6.10 1.47 1.97
N ARG A 115 7.31 1.38 2.56
CA ARG A 115 7.81 2.38 3.51
C ARG A 115 7.95 3.76 2.87
N SER A 116 8.49 3.82 1.65
CA SER A 116 8.74 5.05 0.90
C SER A 116 7.45 5.78 0.52
N LEU A 117 6.39 5.03 0.24
CA LEU A 117 5.06 5.58 -0.02
C LEU A 117 4.51 6.38 1.17
N PHE A 118 4.66 5.89 2.39
CA PHE A 118 4.19 6.62 3.57
C PHE A 118 4.88 7.97 3.75
N ASP A 119 6.20 8.04 3.54
CA ASP A 119 6.91 9.31 3.62
C ASP A 119 6.51 10.25 2.48
N SER A 120 6.13 9.71 1.32
CA SER A 120 5.53 10.49 0.24
C SER A 120 4.16 11.06 0.66
N ILE A 121 3.32 10.28 1.34
CA ILE A 121 2.06 10.76 1.94
C ILE A 121 2.32 11.88 2.94
N ALA A 122 3.29 11.71 3.84
CA ALA A 122 3.62 12.72 4.84
C ALA A 122 4.06 14.05 4.21
N LYS A 123 4.88 13.99 3.15
CA LYS A 123 5.27 15.16 2.34
C LYS A 123 4.09 15.81 1.62
N SER A 124 3.17 15.02 1.07
CA SER A 124 1.92 15.54 0.48
C SER A 124 1.08 16.28 1.53
N LEU A 125 0.89 15.70 2.70
CA LEU A 125 0.15 16.31 3.81
C LEU A 125 0.82 17.58 4.34
N ASN A 126 2.15 17.60 4.42
CA ASN A 126 2.91 18.80 4.78
C ASN A 126 2.64 19.95 3.80
N SER A 127 2.49 19.62 2.51
CA SER A 127 2.14 20.61 1.47
C SER A 127 0.68 21.09 1.58
N ALA A 128 -0.23 20.23 2.06
CA ALA A 128 -1.65 20.54 2.21
C ALA A 128 -2.00 21.30 3.51
N GLY A 129 -1.10 21.34 4.49
CA GLY A 129 -1.34 21.97 5.80
C GLY A 129 -1.49 23.49 5.75
N GLU A 130 -2.05 24.07 6.82
CA GLU A 130 -2.18 25.53 6.94
C GLU A 130 -0.85 26.28 6.91
N LYS A 131 0.20 25.64 7.44
CA LYS A 131 1.56 26.16 7.48
C LYS A 131 2.49 25.07 6.98
N SER A 132 2.93 25.19 5.74
CA SER A 132 3.94 24.32 5.15
C SER A 132 5.18 24.28 6.05
N ASP A 133 5.87 23.13 6.06
CA ASP A 133 7.10 22.87 6.79
C ASP A 133 6.97 22.75 8.33
N GLN A 134 5.75 22.84 8.89
CA GLN A 134 5.52 22.57 10.32
C GLN A 134 5.25 21.09 10.62
N LEU A 135 4.86 20.34 9.59
CA LEU A 135 4.65 18.89 9.68
C LEU A 135 5.95 18.15 9.33
N SER A 136 6.02 16.89 9.74
CA SER A 136 7.18 16.05 9.45
C SER A 136 7.04 15.39 8.09
N ASP A 137 8.13 15.35 7.33
CA ASP A 137 8.25 14.58 6.08
C ASP A 137 8.38 13.07 6.31
N SER A 138 8.68 12.65 7.53
CA SER A 138 8.59 11.26 7.97
C SER A 138 7.18 10.95 8.47
N PHE A 139 6.54 9.94 7.88
CA PHE A 139 5.21 9.49 8.31
C PHE A 139 5.22 8.95 9.74
N HIS A 140 6.27 8.25 10.14
CA HIS A 140 6.41 7.77 11.53
C HIS A 140 6.35 8.94 12.52
N THR A 141 7.15 9.97 12.28
CA THR A 141 7.18 11.15 13.16
C THR A 141 5.87 11.92 13.11
N LEU A 142 5.25 12.06 11.93
CA LEU A 142 3.95 12.69 11.77
C LEU A 142 2.86 11.95 12.55
N ARG A 143 2.82 10.63 12.45
CA ARG A 143 1.87 9.79 13.18
C ARG A 143 2.09 9.81 14.69
N ASN A 144 3.34 9.75 15.15
CA ASN A 144 3.63 9.90 16.58
C ASN A 144 3.17 11.26 17.11
N LYS A 145 3.35 12.34 16.34
CA LYS A 145 2.82 13.66 16.67
C LYS A 145 1.29 13.66 16.70
N ALA A 146 0.63 13.02 15.73
CA ALA A 146 -0.82 12.93 15.68
C ALA A 146 -1.38 12.19 16.92
N LYS A 147 -0.70 11.14 17.39
CA LYS A 147 -1.08 10.40 18.61
C LYS A 147 -0.81 11.18 19.90
N ASN A 148 0.38 11.75 20.04
CA ASN A 148 0.86 12.31 21.31
C ASN A 148 0.54 13.80 21.49
N LYS A 149 0.34 14.52 20.39
CA LYS A 149 0.05 15.96 20.35
C LYS A 149 -1.07 16.25 19.34
N PRO A 150 -2.24 15.59 19.46
CA PRO A 150 -3.32 15.66 18.47
C PRO A 150 -3.75 17.10 18.20
N THR A 151 -3.96 17.91 19.24
CA THR A 151 -4.40 19.31 19.09
C THR A 151 -3.47 20.12 18.18
N GLN A 152 -2.15 19.92 18.26
CA GLN A 152 -1.20 20.61 17.39
C GLN A 152 -1.38 20.20 15.93
N VAL A 153 -1.50 18.90 15.65
CA VAL A 153 -1.67 18.40 14.28
C VAL A 153 -3.06 18.77 13.73
N GLN A 154 -4.10 18.75 14.56
CA GLN A 154 -5.46 19.13 14.20
C GLN A 154 -5.55 20.60 13.76
N THR A 155 -4.77 21.50 14.37
CA THR A 155 -4.72 22.91 13.90
C THR A 155 -4.12 23.05 12.50
N LEU A 156 -3.30 22.09 12.05
CA LEU A 156 -2.60 22.14 10.77
C LEU A 156 -3.34 21.36 9.66
N LEU A 157 -3.90 20.20 9.97
CA LEU A 157 -4.55 19.28 9.01
C LEU A 157 -6.06 19.15 9.21
N GLY A 158 -6.60 19.56 10.35
CA GLY A 158 -7.97 19.25 10.76
C GLY A 158 -8.08 17.94 11.54
N LYS A 159 -9.25 17.75 12.17
CA LYS A 159 -9.52 16.60 13.04
C LYS A 159 -9.47 15.28 12.29
N GLU A 160 -10.19 15.16 11.19
CA GLU A 160 -10.38 13.90 10.46
C GLU A 160 -9.06 13.36 9.89
N LEU A 161 -8.25 14.20 9.26
CA LEU A 161 -6.92 13.79 8.79
C LEU A 161 -5.99 13.39 9.95
N THR A 162 -6.04 14.11 11.07
CA THR A 162 -5.22 13.76 12.24
C THR A 162 -5.61 12.40 12.79
N ASP A 163 -6.92 12.15 12.92
CA ASP A 163 -7.45 10.88 13.45
C ASP A 163 -7.14 9.72 12.49
N LEU A 164 -7.24 9.94 11.17
CA LEU A 164 -6.85 8.96 10.13
C LEU A 164 -5.37 8.59 10.21
N ILE A 165 -4.47 9.58 10.35
CA ILE A 165 -3.03 9.32 10.47
C ILE A 165 -2.73 8.56 11.76
N ALA A 166 -3.35 8.97 12.87
CA ALA A 166 -3.16 8.34 14.17
C ALA A 166 -3.64 6.87 14.19
N SER A 167 -4.69 6.55 13.44
CA SER A 167 -5.28 5.21 13.37
C SER A 167 -4.52 4.22 12.48
N ALA A 168 -3.52 4.67 11.70
CA ALA A 168 -2.69 3.80 10.86
C ALA A 168 -1.69 2.97 11.70
N ASP A 169 -2.18 2.06 12.54
CA ASP A 169 -1.40 1.22 13.45
C ASP A 169 -0.52 0.16 12.81
N TRP A 170 -1.01 -0.44 11.73
CA TRP A 170 -0.28 -1.34 10.85
C TRP A 170 0.98 -0.76 10.20
N PHE A 171 1.16 0.57 10.20
CA PHE A 171 2.38 1.20 9.71
C PHE A 171 3.62 0.80 10.50
N ASP A 172 3.51 0.70 11.83
CA ASP A 172 4.68 0.42 12.69
C ASP A 172 5.20 -0.99 12.39
N GLU A 173 4.32 -1.98 12.22
CA GLU A 173 4.69 -3.35 11.83
C GLU A 173 5.41 -3.38 10.46
N SER A 174 4.86 -2.70 9.44
CA SER A 174 5.47 -2.64 8.11
C SER A 174 6.85 -1.96 8.14
N ARG A 175 6.99 -0.90 8.94
CA ARG A 175 8.26 -0.20 9.12
C ARG A 175 9.26 -1.10 9.84
N ASP A 176 8.88 -1.70 10.96
CA ASP A 176 9.77 -2.50 11.79
C ASP A 176 10.29 -3.69 10.98
N PHE A 177 9.42 -4.32 10.19
CA PHE A 177 9.81 -5.38 9.26
C PHE A 177 10.84 -4.90 8.22
N ARG A 178 10.62 -3.73 7.60
CA ARG A 178 11.58 -3.16 6.64
C ARG A 178 12.92 -2.83 7.32
N ASP A 179 12.87 -2.23 8.50
CA ASP A 179 14.07 -1.81 9.24
C ASP A 179 14.88 -3.05 9.66
N ASP A 180 14.19 -4.11 10.08
CA ASP A 180 14.75 -5.43 10.30
C ASP A 180 15.52 -5.96 9.07
N LEU A 181 14.88 -5.98 7.90
CA LEU A 181 15.53 -6.43 6.66
C LEU A 181 16.70 -5.55 6.21
N THR A 182 16.61 -4.23 6.43
CA THR A 182 17.61 -3.29 5.89
C THR A 182 18.79 -3.06 6.83
N HIS A 183 18.58 -3.17 8.15
CA HIS A 183 19.52 -2.67 9.15
C HIS A 183 20.00 -3.71 10.16
N PHE A 184 19.29 -4.82 10.36
CA PHE A 184 19.56 -5.74 11.48
C PHE A 184 20.01 -7.14 11.04
N GLU A 185 20.70 -7.24 9.89
CA GLU A 185 21.24 -8.51 9.35
C GLU A 185 20.17 -9.61 9.17
N LYS A 186 18.89 -9.23 9.16
CA LYS A 186 17.81 -10.16 8.84
C LYS A 186 17.68 -10.29 7.34
N ASP A 187 17.42 -11.50 6.91
CA ASP A 187 17.12 -11.80 5.52
C ASP A 187 15.72 -12.39 5.37
N VAL A 188 15.29 -12.51 4.12
CA VAL A 188 14.05 -13.20 3.74
C VAL A 188 14.43 -14.57 3.21
N GLU A 189 13.96 -15.62 3.88
CA GLU A 189 13.96 -16.95 3.27
C GLU A 189 12.67 -17.13 2.47
N VAL A 190 12.79 -17.57 1.22
CA VAL A 190 11.67 -17.79 0.31
C VAL A 190 11.46 -19.28 0.10
N GLY A 191 10.19 -19.67 0.02
CA GLY A 191 9.78 -21.02 -0.34
C GLY A 191 8.46 -21.02 -1.09
N TYR A 192 7.89 -22.20 -1.24
CA TYR A 192 6.57 -22.36 -1.82
C TYR A 192 5.70 -23.33 -1.02
N ALA A 193 4.39 -23.16 -1.14
CA ALA A 193 3.40 -24.07 -0.60
C ALA A 193 2.41 -24.47 -1.68
N THR A 194 2.04 -25.75 -1.70
CA THR A 194 1.10 -26.30 -2.69
C THR A 194 -0.32 -26.30 -2.13
N PHE A 195 -1.22 -25.62 -2.81
CA PHE A 195 -2.65 -25.61 -2.50
C PHE A 195 -3.47 -26.21 -3.66
N PRO A 196 -4.74 -26.60 -3.44
CA PRO A 196 -5.64 -26.98 -4.52
C PRO A 196 -5.77 -25.90 -5.61
N SER A 197 -5.62 -24.63 -5.24
CA SER A 197 -5.62 -23.49 -6.16
C SER A 197 -4.31 -23.27 -6.92
N GLY A 198 -3.28 -24.09 -6.68
CA GLY A 198 -1.95 -23.95 -7.26
C GLY A 198 -0.86 -23.64 -6.22
N ILE A 199 0.34 -23.36 -6.72
CA ILE A 199 1.50 -23.02 -5.88
C ILE A 199 1.40 -21.57 -5.40
N LYS A 200 1.78 -21.35 -4.14
CA LYS A 200 1.80 -20.05 -3.47
C LYS A 200 3.20 -19.73 -2.96
N VAL A 201 3.58 -18.46 -3.07
CA VAL A 201 4.85 -17.96 -2.53
C VAL A 201 4.72 -17.84 -1.02
N VAL A 202 5.69 -18.39 -0.29
CA VAL A 202 5.80 -18.20 1.15
C VAL A 202 7.14 -17.58 1.49
N PHE A 203 7.17 -16.80 2.56
CA PHE A 203 8.41 -16.20 3.05
C PHE A 203 8.45 -16.21 4.57
N ARG A 204 9.66 -16.14 5.12
CA ARG A 204 9.88 -15.86 6.54
C ARG A 204 11.13 -15.03 6.72
N THR A 205 11.26 -14.43 7.90
CA THR A 205 12.44 -13.67 8.29
C THR A 205 13.44 -14.60 8.99
N VAL A 206 14.72 -14.46 8.65
CA VAL A 206 15.82 -15.26 9.21
C VAL A 206 16.99 -14.39 9.63
N VAL A 207 17.82 -14.88 10.55
CA VAL A 207 19.18 -14.37 10.78
C VAL A 207 20.14 -15.52 10.50
N GLY A 208 20.90 -15.41 9.40
CA GLY A 208 21.63 -16.53 8.83
C GLY A 208 20.68 -17.63 8.34
N ARG A 209 20.47 -18.67 9.15
CA ARG A 209 19.50 -19.76 8.87
C ARG A 209 18.46 -19.93 9.97
N GLU A 210 18.52 -19.14 11.03
CA GLU A 210 17.60 -19.25 12.15
C GLU A 210 16.35 -18.40 11.89
N PRO A 211 15.13 -18.98 11.95
CA PRO A 211 13.90 -18.22 11.87
C PRO A 211 13.80 -17.17 12.97
N ARG A 212 13.38 -15.96 12.60
CA ARG A 212 13.19 -14.81 13.49
C ARG A 212 11.88 -14.12 13.17
N PRO A 213 10.73 -14.63 13.65
CA PRO A 213 9.42 -14.11 13.28
C PRO A 213 9.26 -12.63 13.68
N VAL A 214 8.92 -11.80 12.70
CA VAL A 214 8.62 -10.35 12.89
C VAL A 214 7.13 -10.05 12.65
N TYR A 215 6.40 -10.98 12.01
CA TYR A 215 5.03 -10.74 11.58
C TYR A 215 4.01 -10.92 12.71
N ALA A 216 3.22 -9.87 12.97
CA ALA A 216 2.25 -9.76 14.04
C ALA A 216 0.79 -9.63 13.54
N GLY A 217 0.57 -9.56 12.22
CA GLY A 217 -0.76 -9.47 11.62
C GLY A 217 -1.61 -10.76 11.70
N PRO A 218 -2.67 -10.86 10.87
CA PRO A 218 -3.59 -11.99 10.85
C PRO A 218 -2.92 -13.37 10.85
N GLN A 219 -3.31 -14.22 11.79
CA GLN A 219 -2.77 -15.58 11.89
C GLN A 219 -3.12 -16.43 10.67
N MET A 220 -4.21 -16.11 9.98
CA MET A 220 -4.63 -16.79 8.75
C MET A 220 -3.60 -16.68 7.60
N PHE A 221 -2.63 -15.75 7.68
CA PHE A 221 -1.56 -15.64 6.68
C PHE A 221 -0.35 -16.50 7.02
N LYS A 222 -0.28 -17.02 8.24
CA LYS A 222 0.81 -17.89 8.70
C LYS A 222 0.52 -19.35 8.36
N LEU A 223 1.53 -20.04 7.88
CA LEU A 223 1.62 -21.49 7.84
C LEU A 223 2.45 -21.97 9.03
N ASN A 224 2.67 -23.28 9.12
CA ASN A 224 3.55 -23.88 10.13
C ASN A 224 4.96 -23.24 10.06
N ASP A 225 5.69 -23.25 11.19
CA ASP A 225 7.09 -22.78 11.28
C ASP A 225 7.32 -21.31 10.84
N ASP A 226 6.36 -20.43 11.14
CA ASP A 226 6.41 -18.98 10.89
C ASP A 226 6.50 -18.55 9.41
N TRP A 227 6.22 -19.46 8.47
CA TRP A 227 6.07 -19.12 7.06
C TRP A 227 4.84 -18.26 6.85
N ILE A 228 4.95 -17.25 5.99
CA ILE A 228 3.87 -16.30 5.68
C ILE A 228 3.52 -16.44 4.21
N LEU A 229 2.24 -16.60 3.90
CA LEU A 229 1.73 -16.53 2.54
C LEU A 229 1.89 -15.11 1.99
N PHE A 230 2.70 -14.93 0.95
CA PHE A 230 3.05 -13.60 0.46
C PHE A 230 1.88 -12.86 -0.18
N GLU A 231 1.09 -13.51 -1.05
CA GLU A 231 0.00 -12.84 -1.75
C GLU A 231 -1.08 -12.26 -0.82
N PRO A 232 -1.61 -12.99 0.19
CA PRO A 232 -2.57 -12.42 1.12
C PRO A 232 -1.95 -11.38 2.05
N TYR A 233 -0.71 -11.58 2.49
CA TYR A 233 0.06 -10.59 3.24
C TYR A 233 0.15 -9.27 2.46
N ALA A 234 0.65 -9.33 1.22
CA ALA A 234 0.80 -8.16 0.38
C ALA A 234 -0.55 -7.51 0.07
N GLY A 235 -1.57 -8.33 -0.18
CA GLY A 235 -2.95 -7.86 -0.34
C GLY A 235 -3.46 -7.06 0.85
N TYR A 236 -3.29 -7.59 2.06
CA TYR A 236 -3.69 -6.92 3.30
C TYR A 236 -3.04 -5.54 3.45
N TYR A 237 -1.71 -5.44 3.29
CA TYR A 237 -1.00 -4.16 3.36
C TYR A 237 -1.40 -3.21 2.22
N PHE A 238 -1.58 -3.75 1.02
CA PHE A 238 -2.04 -2.98 -0.14
C PHE A 238 -3.43 -2.38 0.10
N GLY A 239 -4.38 -3.15 0.65
CA GLY A 239 -5.72 -2.68 0.99
C GLY A 239 -5.73 -1.59 2.05
N ARG A 240 -4.94 -1.78 3.11
CA ARG A 240 -4.77 -0.79 4.18
C ARG A 240 -4.16 0.51 3.65
N PHE A 241 -3.14 0.39 2.80
CA PHE A 241 -2.49 1.52 2.16
C PHE A 241 -3.44 2.26 1.22
N TRP A 242 -4.18 1.51 0.40
CA TRP A 242 -5.16 2.04 -0.53
C TRP A 242 -6.23 2.85 0.19
N TYR A 243 -6.81 2.30 1.26
CA TYR A 243 -7.78 3.00 2.09
C TYR A 243 -7.22 4.31 2.62
N LEU A 244 -6.03 4.27 3.24
CA LEU A 244 -5.36 5.46 3.77
C LEU A 244 -5.19 6.52 2.67
N LEU A 245 -4.73 6.11 1.49
CA LEU A 245 -4.48 7.00 0.37
C LEU A 245 -5.77 7.65 -0.15
N ASN A 246 -6.85 6.87 -0.29
CA ASN A 246 -8.15 7.39 -0.68
C ASN A 246 -8.68 8.41 0.33
N GLN A 247 -8.62 8.09 1.62
CA GLN A 247 -9.09 9.01 2.66
C GLN A 247 -8.21 10.27 2.73
N VAL A 248 -6.89 10.15 2.58
CA VAL A 248 -5.98 11.30 2.49
C VAL A 248 -6.36 12.19 1.30
N CYS A 249 -6.53 11.61 0.11
CA CYS A 249 -6.88 12.35 -1.09
C CYS A 249 -8.22 13.06 -0.96
N LYS A 250 -9.24 12.37 -0.43
CA LYS A 250 -10.56 12.94 -0.17
C LYS A 250 -10.47 14.14 0.78
N LEU A 251 -9.96 13.92 1.98
CA LEU A 251 -9.96 14.92 3.04
C LEU A 251 -9.04 16.11 2.72
N ALA A 252 -7.86 15.84 2.15
CA ALA A 252 -6.96 16.91 1.70
C ALA A 252 -7.53 17.66 0.50
N GLY A 253 -8.17 16.95 -0.44
CA GLY A 253 -8.84 17.54 -1.59
C GLY A 253 -9.97 18.48 -1.20
N GLU A 254 -10.88 18.04 -0.32
CA GLU A 254 -11.95 18.87 0.26
C GLU A 254 -11.39 20.11 0.94
N ARG A 255 -10.36 19.94 1.78
CA ARG A 255 -9.69 21.05 2.50
C ARG A 255 -9.09 22.08 1.55
N LEU A 256 -8.45 21.62 0.50
CA LEU A 256 -7.80 22.45 -0.51
C LEU A 256 -8.78 22.94 -1.58
N SER A 257 -10.08 22.60 -1.48
CA SER A 257 -11.11 22.90 -2.48
C SER A 257 -10.72 22.40 -3.88
N LEU A 258 -10.06 21.24 -3.95
CA LEU A 258 -9.63 20.61 -5.19
C LEU A 258 -10.82 19.96 -5.90
N GLN A 259 -11.07 20.36 -7.14
CA GLN A 259 -12.03 19.67 -8.00
C GLN A 259 -11.42 18.36 -8.50
N LYS A 260 -12.15 17.24 -8.39
CA LYS A 260 -11.73 15.95 -8.95
C LYS A 260 -11.47 16.09 -10.45
N SER A 261 -10.41 15.49 -10.99
CA SER A 261 -10.27 15.45 -12.45
C SER A 261 -11.42 14.63 -13.01
N GLY A 262 -12.01 15.06 -14.13
CA GLY A 262 -12.93 14.19 -14.89
C GLY A 262 -12.25 12.92 -15.44
N PHE A 263 -10.93 12.78 -15.23
CA PHE A 263 -10.11 11.65 -15.61
C PHE A 263 -9.77 10.81 -14.39
N SER A 264 -9.96 9.49 -14.50
CA SER A 264 -9.42 8.51 -13.55
C SER A 264 -8.32 7.74 -14.26
N TRP A 265 -7.13 7.65 -13.64
CA TRP A 265 -6.04 6.86 -14.19
C TRP A 265 -5.92 5.56 -13.41
N VAL A 266 -6.19 4.43 -14.07
CA VAL A 266 -6.01 3.10 -13.48
C VAL A 266 -4.90 2.37 -14.24
N PRO A 267 -3.81 1.94 -13.58
CA PRO A 267 -2.78 1.15 -14.24
C PRO A 267 -3.36 -0.17 -14.74
N THR A 268 -3.11 -0.54 -16.01
CA THR A 268 -3.59 -1.80 -16.60
C THR A 268 -3.12 -3.04 -15.82
N ARG A 269 -1.92 -2.97 -15.23
CA ARG A 269 -1.32 -4.03 -14.39
C ARG A 269 -2.01 -4.21 -13.05
N LEU A 270 -2.78 -3.21 -12.59
CA LEU A 270 -3.48 -3.28 -11.32
C LEU A 270 -4.46 -4.45 -11.30
N LYS A 271 -5.20 -4.65 -12.40
CA LYS A 271 -6.18 -5.73 -12.50
C LYS A 271 -5.59 -7.11 -12.21
N SER A 272 -4.49 -7.47 -12.86
CA SER A 272 -3.85 -8.79 -12.65
C SER A 272 -3.33 -8.97 -11.22
N SER A 273 -2.86 -7.89 -10.60
CA SER A 273 -2.36 -7.89 -9.22
C SER A 273 -3.50 -8.00 -8.21
N LEU A 274 -4.62 -7.31 -8.47
CA LEU A 274 -5.83 -7.41 -7.69
C LEU A 274 -6.45 -8.80 -7.79
N ASP A 275 -6.53 -9.39 -8.97
CA ASP A 275 -7.04 -10.76 -9.15
C ASP A 275 -6.28 -11.77 -8.29
N MET A 276 -4.94 -11.62 -8.20
CA MET A 276 -4.08 -12.46 -7.35
C MET A 276 -4.40 -12.28 -5.86
N ILE A 277 -4.59 -11.03 -5.42
CA ILE A 277 -4.96 -10.71 -4.04
C ILE A 277 -6.36 -11.26 -3.72
N GLY A 278 -7.33 -11.03 -4.59
CA GLY A 278 -8.72 -11.48 -4.43
C GLY A 278 -8.84 -13.00 -4.36
N GLN A 279 -8.11 -13.74 -5.20
CA GLN A 279 -8.05 -15.20 -5.12
C GLN A 279 -7.46 -15.67 -3.79
N SER A 280 -6.44 -14.99 -3.29
CA SER A 280 -5.79 -15.36 -2.02
C SER A 280 -6.70 -15.09 -0.83
N LEU A 281 -7.45 -13.98 -0.83
CA LEU A 281 -8.50 -13.69 0.16
C LEU A 281 -9.59 -14.76 0.16
N ALA A 282 -10.12 -15.14 -1.02
CA ALA A 282 -11.18 -16.14 -1.12
C ALA A 282 -10.75 -17.53 -0.61
N VAL A 283 -9.50 -17.92 -0.85
CA VAL A 283 -8.96 -19.20 -0.33
C VAL A 283 -8.92 -19.19 1.20
N MET A 284 -8.53 -18.07 1.81
CA MET A 284 -8.45 -17.98 3.27
C MET A 284 -9.82 -17.89 3.95
N GLU A 285 -10.76 -17.13 3.39
CA GLU A 285 -12.14 -17.07 3.91
C GLU A 285 -12.82 -18.44 3.90
N ASN A 286 -12.52 -19.26 2.89
CA ASN A 286 -13.02 -20.63 2.83
C ASN A 286 -12.35 -21.55 3.86
N ALA A 287 -11.06 -21.36 4.14
CA ALA A 287 -10.34 -22.12 5.16
C ALA A 287 -10.86 -21.83 6.57
N GLU A 288 -11.21 -20.57 6.87
CA GLU A 288 -11.81 -20.18 8.15
C GLU A 288 -13.20 -20.80 8.35
N ARG A 289 -14.04 -20.80 7.32
CA ARG A 289 -15.38 -21.45 7.36
C ARG A 289 -15.32 -22.96 7.58
N CYS A 290 -14.27 -23.63 7.13
CA CYS A 290 -14.12 -25.07 7.35
C CYS A 290 -13.63 -25.42 8.76
N ASN A 291 -13.06 -24.46 9.49
CA ASN A 291 -12.52 -24.65 10.84
C ASN A 291 -13.46 -24.14 11.96
N SER A 292 -14.57 -23.48 11.60
CA SER A 292 -15.65 -23.01 12.48
C SER A 292 -16.81 -23.99 12.52
#